data_AF-S9S9Y0-F1
#
_entry.id   AF-S9S9Y0-F1
#
_cell.length_a   1.000
_cell.length_b   1.000
_cell.length_c   1.000
_cell.angle_alpha   90.00
_cell.angle_beta   90.00
_cell.angle_gamma   90.00
#
_symmetry.space_group_name_H-M   'P 1'
#
loop_
_entity.id
_entity.type
_entity.pdbx_description
1 polymer ?
#
loop_
_entity_poly.entity_id
_entity_poly.type
_entity_poly.pdbx_seq_one_letter_code
_entity_poly.pdbx_strand_id
1 'polypeptide(L)'
;MPISFAQISLSSRLPGFEVEFDNSHAVKGLALDATRVVMFAQKLPGGTAPTNVPTRLLAADHGVKLGGRGSMLAAMARAFRKASDMLDV
;
A
#
# COMPACT_ATOMS: atom_id res chain seq x y z
N MET A 1 -24.18 22.99 0.99
CA MET A 1 -23.03 22.13 0.62
C MET A 1 -23.56 20.71 0.42
N PRO A 2 -23.30 20.05 -0.72
CA PRO A 2 -23.69 18.65 -0.91
C PRO A 2 -22.75 17.73 -0.11
N ILE A 3 -23.32 16.83 0.70
CA ILE A 3 -22.59 15.72 1.33
C ILE A 3 -22.47 14.62 0.27
N SER A 4 -21.25 14.22 -0.08
CA SER A 4 -21.00 13.10 -0.98
C SER A 4 -20.88 11.79 -0.19
N PHE A 5 -21.60 10.76 -0.58
CA PHE A 5 -21.42 9.40 -0.09
C PHE A 5 -20.34 8.69 -0.91
N ALA A 6 -19.42 7.96 -0.27
CA ALA A 6 -18.38 7.23 -0.99
C ALA A 6 -18.82 5.79 -1.31
N GLN A 7 -19.69 5.20 -0.48
CA GLN A 7 -20.08 3.79 -0.58
C GLN A 7 -21.59 3.58 -0.67
N ILE A 8 -22.40 4.47 -0.07
CA ILE A 8 -23.85 4.41 -0.23
C ILE A 8 -24.24 4.81 -1.65
N SER A 9 -24.93 3.91 -2.35
CA SER A 9 -25.40 4.15 -3.71
C SER A 9 -26.60 5.09 -3.73
N LEU A 10 -26.55 6.11 -4.59
CA LEU A 10 -27.69 7.00 -4.86
C LEU A 10 -28.90 6.28 -5.47
N SER A 11 -28.72 5.05 -5.97
CA SER A 11 -29.78 4.23 -6.54
C SER A 11 -30.35 3.19 -5.57
N SER A 12 -29.95 3.21 -4.29
CA SER A 12 -30.52 2.30 -3.28
C SER A 12 -32.03 2.50 -3.18
N ARG A 13 -32.78 1.40 -3.29
CA ARG A 13 -34.25 1.35 -3.16
C ARG A 13 -34.69 0.53 -1.95
N LEU A 14 -33.72 0.10 -1.13
CA LEU A 14 -34.01 -0.63 0.09
C LEU A 14 -34.63 0.34 1.10
N PRO A 15 -35.82 0.04 1.62
CA PRO A 15 -36.42 0.87 2.65
C PRO A 15 -35.62 0.74 3.96
N GLY A 16 -35.38 1.85 4.65
CA GLY A 16 -34.61 1.88 5.89
C GLY A 16 -33.69 3.11 5.99
N PHE A 17 -32.70 3.04 6.88
CA PHE A 17 -31.66 4.06 7.02
C PHE A 17 -30.30 3.42 6.75
N GLU A 18 -29.52 4.05 5.88
CA GLU A 18 -28.12 3.73 5.65
C GLU A 18 -27.26 4.83 6.28
N VAL A 19 -26.24 4.44 7.05
CA VAL A 19 -25.32 5.37 7.72
C VAL A 19 -23.90 5.00 7.32
N GLU A 20 -23.18 5.95 6.74
CA GLU A 20 -21.78 5.80 6.36
C GLU A 20 -20.89 6.52 7.38
N PHE A 21 -19.86 5.82 7.87
CA PHE A 21 -18.83 6.38 8.72
C PHE A 21 -17.52 6.43 7.93
N ASP A 22 -17.11 7.62 7.52
CA ASP A 22 -15.77 7.83 6.97
C ASP A 22 -14.77 8.02 8.10
N ASN A 23 -13.87 7.04 8.27
CA ASN A 23 -12.81 7.09 9.28
C ASN A 23 -11.51 7.70 8.76
N SER A 24 -11.47 8.20 7.51
CA SER A 24 -10.28 8.81 6.89
C SER A 24 -9.69 9.95 7.73
N HIS A 25 -10.53 10.62 8.53
CA HIS A 25 -10.12 11.67 9.47
C HIS A 25 -10.44 11.38 10.94
N ALA A 26 -10.77 10.13 11.27
CA ALA A 26 -11.13 9.74 12.64
C ALA A 26 -9.91 9.61 13.56
N VAL A 27 -8.72 9.38 13.02
CA VAL A 27 -7.48 9.30 13.80
C VAL A 27 -6.94 10.72 14.03
N LYS A 28 -7.21 11.28 15.21
CA LYS A 28 -6.72 12.60 15.65
C LYS A 28 -5.64 12.55 16.74
N GLY A 29 -5.18 11.35 17.11
CA GLY A 29 -4.06 11.15 18.05
C GLY A 29 -2.69 11.27 17.37
N LEU A 30 -1.61 10.96 18.08
CA LEU A 30 -0.27 10.76 17.49
C LEU A 30 -0.32 9.49 16.61
N ALA A 31 -0.98 9.62 15.46
CA ALA A 31 -1.04 8.57 14.48
C ALA A 31 0.39 8.29 14.05
N LEU A 32 0.81 7.03 14.20
CA LEU A 32 1.80 6.48 13.29
C LEU A 32 1.22 6.68 11.90
N ASP A 33 1.59 7.77 11.23
CA ASP A 33 1.19 7.96 9.83
C ASP A 33 1.68 6.72 9.08
N ALA A 34 0.74 5.96 8.53
CA ALA A 34 1.02 4.75 7.78
C ALA A 34 1.55 5.18 6.41
N THR A 35 2.70 5.85 6.41
CA THR A 35 3.36 6.33 5.20
C THR A 35 3.77 5.11 4.39
N ARG A 36 3.27 5.04 3.16
CA ARG A 36 3.68 4.02 2.19
C ARG A 36 4.86 4.53 1.40
N VAL A 37 5.93 3.75 1.36
CA VAL A 37 7.14 4.11 0.60
C VAL A 37 7.16 3.38 -0.72
N VAL A 38 7.32 4.13 -1.81
CA VAL A 38 7.52 3.56 -3.15
C VAL A 38 9.01 3.44 -3.43
N MET A 39 9.48 2.22 -3.70
CA MET A 39 10.86 1.95 -4.11
C MET A 39 10.96 1.77 -5.62
N PHE A 40 11.80 2.58 -6.26
CA PHE A 40 12.14 2.42 -7.68
C PHE A 40 13.45 1.67 -7.82
N ALA A 41 13.43 0.53 -8.53
CA ALA A 41 14.61 -0.28 -8.79
C ALA A 41 14.46 -1.11 -10.06
N GLN A 42 15.60 -1.46 -10.66
CA GLN A 42 15.70 -2.38 -11.78
C GLN A 42 15.45 -3.83 -11.34
N LYS A 43 14.80 -4.59 -12.24
CA LYS A 43 14.53 -6.02 -12.12
C LYS A 43 15.51 -6.80 -13.00
N LEU A 44 15.98 -7.95 -12.51
CA LEU A 44 16.76 -8.92 -13.30
C LEU A 44 15.82 -9.90 -14.03
N PRO A 45 16.28 -10.64 -15.06
CA PRO A 45 15.44 -11.58 -15.79
C PRO A 45 14.73 -12.62 -14.89
N GLY A 46 15.35 -13.03 -13.79
CA GLY A 46 14.76 -13.97 -12.82
C GLY A 46 13.74 -13.38 -11.84
N GLY A 47 13.43 -12.08 -11.90
CA GLY A 47 12.40 -11.46 -11.06
C GLY A 47 11.00 -11.57 -11.67
N THR A 48 9.96 -11.67 -10.84
CA THR A 48 8.57 -11.88 -11.29
C THR A 48 7.74 -10.59 -11.38
N ALA A 49 8.26 -9.44 -10.94
CA ALA A 49 7.48 -8.20 -10.93
C ALA A 49 7.15 -7.73 -12.38
N PRO A 50 5.89 -7.32 -12.64
CA PRO A 50 5.51 -6.70 -13.90
C PRO A 50 6.20 -5.34 -14.10
N THR A 51 6.60 -5.04 -15.33
CA THR A 51 7.29 -3.80 -15.67
C THR A 51 6.37 -2.59 -15.51
N ASN A 52 6.86 -1.52 -14.86
CA ASN A 52 6.15 -0.25 -14.66
C ASN A 52 4.79 -0.37 -13.92
N VAL A 53 4.60 -1.43 -13.14
CA VAL A 53 3.40 -1.61 -12.32
C VAL A 53 3.80 -1.65 -10.85
N PRO A 54 3.32 -0.70 -10.02
CA PRO A 54 3.55 -0.74 -8.58
C PRO A 54 3.07 -2.06 -7.99
N THR A 55 3.97 -2.80 -7.34
CA THR A 55 3.68 -4.11 -6.75
C THR A 55 4.04 -4.07 -5.27
N ARG A 56 3.10 -4.47 -4.42
CA ARG A 56 3.24 -4.41 -2.96
C ARG A 56 4.31 -5.38 -2.44
N LEU A 57 5.14 -4.92 -1.49
CA LEU A 57 6.25 -5.68 -0.93
C LEU A 57 5.99 -5.99 0.56
N LEU A 58 5.43 -7.17 0.82
CA LEU A 58 5.02 -7.55 2.18
C LEU A 58 6.19 -7.89 3.11
N ALA A 59 7.29 -8.39 2.57
CA ALA A 59 8.46 -8.85 3.35
C ALA A 59 9.77 -8.58 2.60
N ALA A 60 10.88 -8.49 3.32
CA ALA A 60 12.19 -8.23 2.73
C ALA A 60 12.59 -9.27 1.66
N ASP A 61 12.29 -10.55 1.91
CA ASP A 61 12.56 -11.64 0.96
C ASP A 61 11.68 -11.58 -0.29
N HIS A 62 10.54 -10.90 -0.21
CA HIS A 62 9.69 -10.66 -1.37
C HIS A 62 10.42 -9.81 -2.43
N GLY A 63 11.37 -8.96 -2.02
CA GLY A 63 12.25 -8.22 -2.93
C GLY A 63 13.13 -9.13 -3.80
N VAL A 64 13.52 -10.32 -3.30
CA VAL A 64 14.26 -11.33 -4.09
C VAL A 64 13.35 -11.94 -5.16
N LYS A 65 12.11 -12.27 -4.81
CA LYS A 65 11.13 -12.84 -5.76
C LYS A 65 10.75 -11.83 -6.84
N LEU A 66 10.46 -10.59 -6.44
CA LEU A 66 10.02 -9.53 -7.34
C LEU A 66 11.15 -9.02 -8.24
N GLY A 67 12.33 -8.77 -7.68
CA GLY A 67 13.46 -8.17 -8.37
C GLY A 67 14.45 -9.16 -8.98
N GLY A 68 14.46 -10.41 -8.50
CA GLY A 68 15.48 -11.42 -8.78
C GLY A 68 16.60 -11.43 -7.73
N ARG A 69 17.27 -12.58 -7.59
CA ARG A 69 18.38 -12.74 -6.62
C ARG A 69 19.57 -11.86 -7.04
N GLY A 70 20.07 -11.07 -6.09
CA GLY A 70 21.15 -10.10 -6.33
C GLY A 70 20.70 -8.78 -6.96
N SER A 71 19.40 -8.55 -7.18
CA SER A 71 18.89 -7.30 -7.73
C SER A 71 18.99 -6.13 -6.75
N MET A 72 18.97 -4.91 -7.28
CA MET A 72 18.89 -3.69 -6.47
C MET A 72 17.62 -3.66 -5.62
N LEU A 73 16.47 -4.10 -6.15
CA LEU A 73 15.22 -4.20 -5.38
C LEU A 73 15.39 -5.09 -4.14
N ALA A 74 16.07 -6.24 -4.29
CA ALA A 74 16.30 -7.16 -3.17
C ALA A 74 17.21 -6.56 -2.09
N ALA A 75 18.21 -5.75 -2.49
CA ALA A 75 19.06 -5.03 -1.54
C ALA A 75 18.30 -3.90 -0.83
N MET A 76 17.53 -3.10 -1.59
CA MET A 76 16.72 -2.01 -1.05
C MET A 76 15.66 -2.52 -0.06
N ALA A 77 14.95 -3.60 -0.40
CA ALA A 77 13.94 -4.19 0.48
C ALA A 77 14.52 -4.62 1.84
N ARG A 78 15.71 -5.23 1.84
CA ARG A 78 16.42 -5.61 3.07
C ARG A 78 16.90 -4.40 3.86
N ALA A 79 17.51 -3.42 3.19
CA ALA A 79 17.98 -2.20 3.84
C ALA A 79 16.83 -1.40 4.45
N PHE A 80 15.73 -1.25 3.71
CA PHE A 80 14.55 -0.54 4.16
C PHE A 80 13.92 -1.19 5.38
N ARG A 81 13.69 -2.52 5.34
CA ARG A 81 13.09 -3.23 6.48
C ARG A 81 13.98 -3.22 7.72
N LYS A 82 15.31 -3.22 7.56
CA LYS A 82 16.25 -3.07 8.67
C LYS A 82 16.20 -1.67 9.28
N ALA A 83 16.03 -0.63 8.46
CA ALA A 83 16.00 0.75 8.91
C ALA A 83 14.62 1.19 9.43
N SER A 84 13.55 0.52 8.98
CA SER A 84 12.17 0.90 9.23
C SER A 84 11.36 -0.29 9.72
N ASP A 85 11.06 -0.29 11.03
CA ASP A 85 10.19 -1.29 11.66
C ASP A 85 8.69 -0.97 11.44
N MET A 86 8.39 0.31 11.24
CA MET A 86 7.04 0.86 11.32
C MET A 86 6.35 1.10 9.98
N LEU A 87 7.12 1.17 8.88
CA LEU A 87 6.63 1.63 7.58
C LEU A 87 6.20 0.46 6.68
N ASP A 88 5.12 0.70 5.95
CA ASP A 88 4.56 -0.23 4.96
C ASP A 88 5.18 0.00 3.58
N VAL A 89 5.40 -1.09 2.83
CA VAL A 89 6.17 -1.13 1.57
C VAL A 89 5.39 -1.81 0.45
#